data_AF-D5WS36-F1
#
_entry.id   AF-D5WS36-F1
#
_cell.length_a   1.000
_cell.length_b   1.000
_cell.length_c   1.000
_cell.angle_alpha   90.00
_cell.angle_beta   90.00
_cell.angle_gamma   90.00
#
_symmetry.space_group_name_H-M   'P 1'
#
loop_
_entity.id
_entity.type
_entity.pdbx_description
1 polymer ?
#
loop_
_entity_poly.entity_id
_entity_poly.type
_entity_poly.pdbx_seq_one_letter_code
_entity_poly.pdbx_strand_id
1 'polypeptide(L)'
;MSAWQVNKLVQDIVRDKELAAAFKRDEDSVLRRYTLTEDEIEGLKVGEPPKLSAIGMHPILQIWYLLLKNEDAARHVTVKEYVQDL
;
A
#
# COMPACT_ATOMS: atom_id res chain seq x y z
N MET A 1 -0.99 14.47 12.32
CA MET A 1 -0.39 14.58 10.96
C MET A 1 -1.36 13.92 10.00
N SER A 2 -1.49 14.40 8.75
CA SER A 2 -2.50 13.84 7.84
C SER A 2 -1.98 12.55 7.22
N ALA A 3 -2.84 11.53 7.13
CA ALA A 3 -2.58 10.25 6.48
C ALA A 3 -2.33 10.34 4.95
N TRP A 4 -2.06 11.56 4.46
CA TRP A 4 -1.82 11.86 3.06
C TRP A 4 -0.57 11.16 2.54
N GLN A 5 0.53 11.15 3.32
CA GLN A 5 1.78 10.51 2.89
C GLN A 5 1.63 8.99 2.79
N VAL A 6 0.96 8.36 3.77
CA VAL A 6 0.62 6.93 3.74
C VAL A 6 -0.22 6.59 2.51
N ASN A 7 -1.30 7.34 2.28
CA ASN A 7 -2.19 7.10 1.15
C ASN A 7 -1.50 7.36 -0.19
N LYS A 8 -0.68 8.40 -0.28
CA LYS A 8 0.12 8.70 -1.47
C LYS A 8 1.12 7.59 -1.78
N LEU A 9 1.82 7.06 -0.78
CA LEU A 9 2.75 5.95 -0.94
C LEU A 9 2.05 4.74 -1.58
N VAL A 10 0.89 4.34 -1.06
CA VAL A 10 0.17 3.19 -1.60
C VAL A 10 -0.33 3.46 -3.03
N GLN A 11 -0.85 4.67 -3.30
CA GLN A 11 -1.28 5.04 -4.65
C GLN A 11 -0.13 5.03 -5.65
N ASP A 12 1.03 5.56 -5.28
CA ASP A 12 2.20 5.57 -6.14
C ASP A 12 2.69 4.14 -6.41
N ILE A 13 2.75 3.28 -5.40
CA ILE A 13 3.13 1.87 -5.58
C ILE A 13 2.15 1.12 -6.48
N VAL A 14 0.84 1.34 -6.32
CA VAL A 14 -0.18 0.68 -7.16
C VAL A 14 -0.09 1.14 -8.62
N ARG A 15 0.27 2.41 -8.86
CA ARG A 15 0.35 3.00 -10.20
C ARG A 15 1.68 2.73 -10.91
N ASP A 16 2.78 2.69 -10.16
CA ASP A 16 4.14 2.58 -10.68
C ASP A 16 4.69 1.16 -10.45
N LYS A 17 4.85 0.41 -11.55
CA LYS A 17 5.37 -0.96 -11.53
C LYS A 17 6.82 -1.04 -11.08
N GLU A 18 7.64 -0.03 -11.36
CA GLU A 18 9.03 0.01 -10.93
C GLU A 18 9.12 0.27 -9.43
N LEU A 19 8.27 1.17 -8.92
CA LEU A 19 8.17 1.44 -7.49
C LEU A 19 7.64 0.22 -6.72
N ALA A 20 6.65 -0.49 -7.27
CA ALA A 20 6.17 -1.75 -6.70
C ALA A 20 7.26 -2.83 -6.66
N ALA A 21 8.04 -2.98 -7.74
CA ALA A 21 9.17 -3.90 -7.77
C ALA A 21 10.26 -3.50 -6.77
N ALA A 22 10.55 -2.20 -6.65
CA ALA A 22 11.49 -1.68 -5.66
C ALA A 22 10.99 -1.95 -4.23
N PHE A 23 9.70 -1.74 -3.96
CA PHE A 23 9.09 -1.97 -2.66
C PHE A 23 9.16 -3.46 -2.25
N LYS A 24 8.93 -4.38 -3.19
CA LYS A 24 9.08 -5.82 -2.95
C LYS A 24 10.52 -6.24 -2.65
N ARG A 25 11.50 -5.55 -3.25
CA ARG A 25 12.93 -5.86 -3.07
C ARG A 25 13.50 -5.26 -1.79
N ASP A 26 13.14 -4.02 -1.50
CA ASP A 26 13.65 -3.24 -0.37
C ASP A 26 12.59 -2.22 0.05
N GLU A 27 11.66 -2.69 0.88
CA GLU A 27 10.59 -1.88 1.44
C GLU A 27 11.14 -0.67 2.20
N ASP A 28 12.17 -0.85 3.03
CA ASP A 28 12.73 0.20 3.86
C ASP A 28 13.31 1.35 3.04
N SER A 29 13.99 1.04 1.93
CA SER A 29 14.49 2.07 1.03
C SER A 29 13.36 2.87 0.36
N VAL A 30 12.20 2.26 0.11
CA VAL A 30 11.05 2.94 -0.49
C VAL A 30 10.32 3.78 0.55
N LEU A 31 10.08 3.26 1.76
CA LEU A 31 9.42 4.01 2.85
C LEU A 31 10.16 5.32 3.17
N ARG A 32 11.51 5.30 3.17
CA ARG A 32 12.35 6.49 3.41
C ARG A 32 12.21 7.61 2.37
N ARG A 33 11.62 7.34 1.20
CA ARG A 33 11.35 8.36 0.16
C ARG A 33 10.14 9.23 0.51
N TYR A 34 9.35 8.82 1.50
CA TYR A 34 8.14 9.50 1.94
C TYR A 34 8.34 10.11 3.33
N THR A 35 7.60 11.17 3.62
CA THR A 35 7.62 11.81 4.94
C THR A 35 6.66 11.06 5.87
N LEU A 36 7.09 9.90 6.35
CA LEU A 36 6.32 9.06 7.27
C LEU A 36 6.81 9.23 8.71
N THR A 37 5.89 9.13 9.67
CA THR A 37 6.24 9.02 11.09
C THR A 37 6.74 7.61 11.41
N GLU A 38 7.39 7.46 12.56
CA GLU A 38 7.80 6.13 13.05
C GLU A 38 6.59 5.20 13.21
N ASP A 39 5.48 5.70 13.76
CA ASP A 39 4.23 4.95 13.91
C ASP A 39 3.64 4.51 12.55
N GLU A 40 3.72 5.36 11.52
CA GLU A 40 3.26 5.04 10.17
C GLU A 40 4.13 3.95 9.53
N ILE A 41 5.45 4.05 9.70
CA ILE A 41 6.40 3.03 9.23
C ILE A 41 6.14 1.71 9.93
N GLU A 42 5.98 1.70 11.27
CA GLU A 42 5.68 0.48 12.01
C GLU A 42 4.34 -0.12 11.57
N GLY A 43 3.31 0.70 11.43
CA GLY A 43 1.99 0.25 10.95
C GLY A 43 2.05 -0.40 9.56
N LEU A 44 2.83 0.19 8.64
CA LEU A 44 3.06 -0.35 7.31
C LEU A 44 3.84 -1.67 7.34
N LYS A 45 4.85 -1.78 8.20
CA LYS A 45 5.66 -2.99 8.36
C LYS A 45 4.86 -4.16 8.95
N VAL A 46 4.07 -3.90 9.98
CA VAL A 46 3.19 -4.90 10.59
C VAL A 46 2.14 -5.34 9.56
N GLY A 47 1.57 -4.39 8.81
CA GLY A 47 0.71 -4.71 7.67
C GLY A 47 -0.64 -5.33 8.03
N GLU A 48 -1.06 -5.23 9.29
CA GLU A 48 -2.36 -5.76 9.75
C GLU A 48 -3.48 -4.71 9.59
N PRO A 49 -4.71 -5.10 9.18
CA PRO A 49 -5.79 -4.15 8.94
C PRO A 49 -6.08 -3.15 10.09
N PRO A 50 -6.07 -3.56 11.37
CA PRO A 50 -6.25 -2.62 12.48
C PRO A 50 -5.14 -1.57 12.58
N LYS A 51 -3.89 -1.96 12.29
CA LYS A 51 -2.73 -1.06 12.33
C LYS A 51 -2.75 -0.08 11.15
N LEU A 52 -3.11 -0.55 9.95
CA LEU A 52 -3.28 0.31 8.78
C LEU A 52 -4.40 1.35 9.01
N SER A 53 -5.48 0.94 9.67
CA SER A 53 -6.57 1.86 10.03
C SER A 53 -6.14 2.90 11.08
N ALA A 54 -5.34 2.48 12.07
CA ALA A 54 -4.84 3.37 13.12
C ALA A 54 -3.92 4.50 12.59
N ILE A 55 -3.17 4.22 11.51
CA ILE A 55 -2.34 5.23 10.82
C ILE A 55 -3.13 6.05 9.78
N GLY A 56 -4.46 5.90 9.74
CA GLY A 56 -5.37 6.66 8.90
C GLY A 56 -5.38 6.27 7.42
N MET A 57 -4.89 5.06 7.07
CA MET A 57 -4.91 4.58 5.69
C MET A 57 -6.35 4.43 5.19
N HIS A 58 -6.62 4.92 3.98
CA HIS A 58 -7.93 4.82 3.35
C HIS A 58 -8.32 3.34 3.11
N PRO A 59 -9.57 2.90 3.41
CA PRO A 59 -9.95 1.48 3.34
C PRO A 59 -9.66 0.80 1.99
N ILE A 60 -9.91 1.47 0.86
CA ILE A 60 -9.58 0.92 -0.47
C ILE A 60 -8.07 0.70 -0.63
N LEU A 61 -7.25 1.61 -0.11
CA LEU A 61 -5.79 1.50 -0.17
C LEU A 61 -5.28 0.40 0.77
N GLN A 62 -5.97 0.13 1.88
CA GLN A 62 -5.65 -1.04 2.73
C GLN A 62 -5.80 -2.34 1.94
N ILE A 63 -6.86 -2.48 1.15
CA ILE A 63 -7.05 -3.67 0.29
C ILE A 63 -5.89 -3.80 -0.69
N TRP A 64 -5.55 -2.73 -1.42
CA TRP A 64 -4.43 -2.75 -2.36
C TRP A 64 -3.09 -3.07 -1.68
N TYR A 65 -2.85 -2.52 -0.49
CA TYR A 65 -1.65 -2.76 0.28
C TYR A 65 -1.54 -4.22 0.75
N LEU A 66 -2.64 -4.80 1.22
CA LEU A 66 -2.70 -6.21 1.62
C LEU A 66 -2.45 -7.15 0.43
N LEU A 67 -3.01 -6.84 -0.74
CA LEU A 67 -2.75 -7.59 -1.97
C LEU A 67 -1.29 -7.47 -2.41
N LEU A 68 -0.68 -6.29 -2.25
CA LEU A 68 0.75 -6.10 -2.54
C LEU A 68 1.64 -6.95 -1.62
N LYS A 69 1.29 -7.05 -0.34
CA LYS A 69 2.04 -7.80 0.69
C LYS A 69 1.81 -9.31 0.64
N ASN A 70 0.66 -9.75 0.14
CA ASN A 70 0.29 -11.16 0.06
C ASN A 70 0.07 -11.56 -1.40
N GLU A 71 1.12 -12.06 -2.05
CA GLU A 71 1.10 -12.44 -3.47
C GLU A 71 0.11 -13.58 -3.76
N ASP A 72 -0.11 -14.50 -2.81
CA ASP A 72 -1.08 -15.56 -2.98
C ASP A 72 -2.51 -15.01 -2.92
N ALA A 73 -2.80 -14.07 -2.02
CA ALA A 73 -4.09 -13.37 -2.01
C ALA A 73 -4.32 -12.58 -3.31
N ALA A 74 -3.29 -11.92 -3.85
CA ALA A 74 -3.39 -11.20 -5.12
C ALA A 74 -3.73 -12.11 -6.31
N ARG A 75 -3.26 -13.37 -6.32
CA ARG A 75 -3.58 -14.36 -7.37
C ARG A 75 -5.05 -14.79 -7.36
N HIS A 76 -5.73 -14.65 -6.22
CA HIS A 76 -7.15 -14.97 -6.06
C HIS A 76 -8.09 -13.78 -6.28
N VAL A 77 -7.54 -12.57 -6.50
CA VAL A 77 -8.32 -11.37 -6.80
C VAL A 77 -8.16 -11.01 -8.28
N THR A 78 -9.14 -11.37 -9.09
CA THR A 78 -9.26 -10.91 -10.48
C THR A 78 -9.89 -9.52 -10.53
N VAL A 79 -9.07 -8.46 -10.48
CA VAL A 79 -9.53 -7.10 -10.87
C VAL A 79 -9.47 -6.99 -12.39
N LYS A 80 -10.44 -7.56 -13.10
CA LYS A 80 -10.50 -7.48 -14.57
C LYS A 80 -11.79 -6.89 -15.16
N GLU A 81 -12.74 -6.43 -14.35
CA GLU A 81 -14.05 -5.99 -14.87
C GLU A 81 -14.56 -4.70 -14.21
N TYR A 82 -13.86 -3.57 -14.39
CA TYR A 82 -14.46 -2.26 -14.10
C TYR A 82 -14.01 -1.15 -15.06
N VAL A 83 -13.81 -1.48 -16.34
CA VAL A 83 -13.74 -0.49 -17.43
C VAL A 83 -14.31 -1.12 -18.70
N GLN A 84 -15.60 -1.47 -18.71
CA GLN A 84 -16.30 -1.76 -19.97
C GLN A 84 -17.62 -1.01 -20.15
N ASP A 85 -18.08 -0.21 -19.18
CA ASP A 85 -19.33 0.56 -19.30
C ASP A 85 -19.17 2.05 -18.91
N LEU A 86 -18.21 2.75 -19.54
CA LEU A 86 -18.22 4.21 -19.66
C LEU A 86 -18.11 4.62 -21.13
#